data_AF-A0A847P495-F1
#
_entry.id   AF-A0A847P495-F1
#
_cell.length_a   1.000
_cell.length_b   1.000
_cell.length_c   1.000
_cell.angle_alpha   90.00
_cell.angle_beta   90.00
_cell.angle_gamma   90.00
#
_symmetry.space_group_name_H-M   'P 1'
#
loop_
_entity.id
_entity.type
_entity.pdbx_description
1 polymer ?
#
loop_
_entity_poly.entity_id
_entity_poly.type
_entity_poly.pdbx_seq_one_letter_code
_entity_poly.pdbx_strand_id
1 'polypeptide(L)'
;MIGRICFHDHKFPEMVIYLIYRLVQATGREHPGQQPTHTDPVRGTVPHRNDLQALLRYTEQYEYDEAGNITGMTHTTDSNSWSRAYQYSTTSNKLLGTSAPGDPPGTYSYTYT
;
A
#
# COMPACT_ATOMS: atom_id res chain seq x y z
N MET A 1 -20.21 -10.80 -9.44
CA MET A 1 -19.35 -11.50 -10.43
C MET A 1 -17.95 -10.92 -10.30
N ILE A 2 -16.95 -11.76 -10.04
CA ILE A 2 -15.56 -11.37 -9.78
C ILE A 2 -14.80 -11.53 -11.09
N GLY A 3 -14.31 -10.44 -11.68
CA GLY A 3 -13.52 -10.47 -12.91
C GLY A 3 -12.05 -10.75 -12.61
N ARG A 4 -11.56 -11.94 -13.01
CA ARG A 4 -10.13 -12.26 -13.11
C ARG A 4 -9.67 -11.90 -14.53
N ILE A 5 -8.64 -11.06 -14.67
CA ILE A 5 -7.97 -10.84 -15.96
C ILE A 5 -6.65 -11.62 -15.94
N CYS A 6 -6.50 -12.58 -16.85
CA CYS A 6 -5.31 -13.42 -17.00
C CYS A 6 -4.47 -12.92 -18.20
N PHE A 7 -3.16 -12.75 -18.00
CA PHE A 7 -2.16 -12.80 -19.07
C PHE A 7 -1.16 -13.93 -18.72
N HIS A 8 -0.49 -14.53 -19.72
CA HIS A 8 0.21 -15.80 -19.59
C HIS A 8 1.60 -15.68 -18.92
N ASP A 9 1.88 -16.65 -18.02
CA ASP A 9 3.18 -17.07 -17.44
C ASP A 9 3.43 -16.80 -15.91
N HIS A 10 2.97 -17.77 -15.10
CA HIS A 10 3.48 -18.33 -13.82
C HIS A 10 3.72 -17.53 -12.50
N LYS A 11 2.91 -16.49 -12.22
CA LYS A 11 2.37 -16.05 -10.90
C LYS A 11 2.36 -14.52 -10.86
N PHE A 12 1.27 -13.95 -11.36
CA PHE A 12 1.05 -12.51 -11.44
C PHE A 12 0.69 -11.92 -10.07
N PRO A 13 0.94 -10.62 -9.86
CA PRO A 13 0.34 -9.89 -8.76
C PRO A 13 -1.19 -10.08 -8.80
N GLU A 14 -1.73 -10.71 -7.77
CA GLU A 14 -3.17 -10.83 -7.57
C GLU A 14 -3.74 -9.47 -7.16
N MET A 15 -4.61 -8.94 -8.02
CA MET A 15 -5.32 -7.69 -7.79
C MET A 15 -6.81 -8.00 -7.57
N VAL A 16 -7.36 -7.60 -6.43
CA VAL A 16 -8.79 -7.71 -6.14
C VAL A 16 -9.42 -6.33 -6.26
N ILE A 17 -10.61 -6.26 -6.85
CA ILE A 17 -11.26 -5.01 -7.22
C ILE A 17 -12.76 -5.03 -6.79
N TYR A 18 -13.29 -3.93 -6.24
CA TYR A 18 -14.72 -3.75 -5.95
C TYR A 18 -15.55 -3.39 -7.20
N LEU A 19 -16.89 -3.47 -7.11
CA LEU A 19 -17.87 -3.29 -8.21
C LEU A 19 -17.71 -1.99 -9.05
N ILE A 20 -16.99 -0.99 -8.54
CA ILE A 20 -16.68 0.28 -9.21
C ILE A 20 -15.20 0.44 -9.59
N TYR A 21 -14.48 -0.66 -9.81
CA TYR A 21 -13.08 -0.66 -10.24
C TYR A 21 -12.07 -0.05 -9.24
N ARG A 22 -12.36 -0.13 -7.94
CA ARG A 22 -11.42 0.27 -6.87
C ARG A 22 -10.51 -0.89 -6.47
N LEU A 23 -9.20 -0.64 -6.38
CA LEU A 23 -8.19 -1.59 -5.94
C LEU A 23 -8.33 -1.89 -4.45
N VAL A 24 -8.62 -3.12 -4.05
CA VAL A 24 -8.80 -3.47 -2.61
C VAL A 24 -7.66 -4.30 -2.07
N GLN A 25 -6.97 -4.99 -2.96
CA GLN A 25 -5.79 -5.76 -2.64
C GLN A 25 -4.86 -5.79 -3.83
N ALA A 26 -3.56 -5.66 -3.57
CA ALA A 26 -2.50 -5.96 -4.50
C ALA A 26 -1.49 -6.91 -3.84
N THR A 27 -0.83 -7.72 -4.63
CA THR A 27 0.37 -8.46 -4.18
C THR A 27 1.53 -8.05 -5.05
N GLY A 28 2.75 -8.12 -4.53
CA GLY A 28 3.92 -7.66 -5.26
C GLY A 28 5.23 -8.19 -4.70
N ARG A 29 6.34 -7.60 -5.16
CA ARG A 29 7.69 -7.88 -4.69
C ARG A 29 8.42 -6.58 -4.40
N GLU A 30 9.10 -6.49 -3.26
CA GLU A 30 9.84 -5.31 -2.81
C GLU A 30 11.25 -5.64 -2.33
N HIS A 31 12.15 -4.65 -2.29
CA HIS A 31 13.48 -4.86 -1.70
C HIS A 31 13.41 -4.89 -0.17
N PRO A 32 14.10 -5.83 0.51
CA PRO A 32 14.13 -5.89 1.96
C PRO A 32 14.72 -4.61 2.56
N GLY A 33 14.09 -4.11 3.62
CA GLY A 33 14.60 -2.97 4.40
C GLY A 33 14.31 -1.58 3.81
N GLN A 34 13.60 -1.48 2.69
CA GLN A 34 13.03 -0.19 2.27
C GLN A 34 11.64 -0.01 2.87
N GLN A 35 11.40 1.17 3.42
CA GLN A 35 10.08 1.60 3.85
C GLN A 35 9.71 2.88 3.11
N PRO A 36 8.47 3.01 2.61
CA PRO A 36 8.04 4.26 1.99
C PRO A 36 8.03 5.39 3.03
N THR A 37 8.98 6.31 2.92
CA THR A 37 8.97 7.57 3.66
C THR A 37 8.44 8.70 2.77
N HIS A 38 8.31 9.91 3.32
CA HIS A 38 7.92 11.09 2.55
C HIS A 38 9.04 11.61 1.63
N THR A 39 10.27 11.11 1.81
CA THR A 39 11.43 11.51 1.02
C THR A 39 11.60 10.57 -0.16
N ASP A 40 11.98 11.11 -1.31
CA ASP A 40 12.37 10.28 -2.44
C ASP A 40 13.49 9.33 -2.03
N PRO A 41 13.38 8.02 -2.36
CA PRO A 41 14.44 7.08 -2.07
C PRO A 41 15.69 7.46 -2.87
N VAL A 42 16.86 7.28 -2.25
CA VAL A 42 18.13 7.36 -2.96
C VAL A 42 18.10 6.30 -4.06
N ARG A 43 18.22 6.73 -5.32
CA ARG A 43 18.28 5.83 -6.47
C ARG A 43 19.58 5.03 -6.42
N GLY A 44 19.51 3.84 -5.82
CA GLY A 44 20.61 2.90 -5.75
C GLY A 44 20.70 2.00 -6.99
N THR A 45 21.75 1.21 -7.05
CA THR A 45 21.88 0.09 -8.00
C THR A 45 20.77 -0.92 -7.73
N VAL A 46 19.91 -1.15 -8.72
CA VAL A 46 18.90 -2.21 -8.65
C VAL A 46 19.62 -3.55 -8.83
N PRO A 47 19.50 -4.50 -7.87
CA PRO A 47 20.01 -5.86 -8.02
C PRO A 47 19.56 -6.47 -9.35
N HIS A 48 20.42 -7.31 -9.94
CA HIS A 48 20.10 -7.94 -11.20
C HIS A 48 18.76 -8.69 -11.09
N ARG A 49 17.88 -8.56 -12.10
CA ARG A 49 16.52 -9.11 -12.10
C ARG A 49 16.39 -10.62 -11.81
N ASN A 50 17.49 -11.37 -11.92
CA ASN A 50 17.55 -12.81 -11.62
C ASN A 50 18.04 -13.13 -10.19
N ASP A 51 18.35 -12.12 -9.36
CA ASP A 51 18.66 -12.33 -7.96
C ASP A 51 17.35 -12.50 -7.16
N LEU A 52 16.96 -13.76 -6.98
CA LEU A 52 15.72 -14.13 -6.30
C LEU A 52 15.79 -13.96 -4.77
N GLN A 53 16.97 -13.69 -4.19
CA GLN A 53 17.10 -13.37 -2.77
C GLN A 53 16.97 -11.86 -2.50
N ALA A 54 16.96 -11.04 -3.55
CA ALA A 54 16.93 -9.59 -3.41
C ALA A 54 15.54 -9.00 -3.15
N LEU A 55 14.46 -9.79 -3.18
CA LEU A 55 13.08 -9.29 -3.10
C LEU A 55 12.19 -10.13 -2.17
N LEU A 56 11.41 -9.45 -1.32
CA LEU A 56 10.36 -10.01 -0.47
C LEU A 56 9.01 -9.93 -1.17
N ARG A 57 8.11 -10.89 -0.92
CA ARG A 57 6.71 -10.77 -1.36
C ARG A 57 5.96 -9.88 -0.38
N TYR A 58 5.05 -9.07 -0.91
CA TYR A 58 4.13 -8.28 -0.08
C TYR A 58 2.68 -8.47 -0.52
N THR A 59 1.77 -8.23 0.41
CA THR A 59 0.35 -8.01 0.16
C THR A 59 -0.03 -6.64 0.70
N GLU A 60 -0.68 -5.83 -0.12
CA GLU A 60 -1.25 -4.55 0.28
C GLU A 60 -2.77 -4.61 0.21
N GLN A 61 -3.43 -4.12 1.24
CA GLN A 61 -4.88 -4.03 1.33
C GLN A 61 -5.29 -2.58 1.53
N TYR A 62 -6.37 -2.17 0.86
CA TYR A 62 -6.84 -0.80 0.84
C TYR A 62 -8.31 -0.73 1.25
N GLU A 63 -8.59 0.18 2.16
CA GLU A 63 -9.94 0.48 2.65
C GLU A 63 -10.39 1.83 2.13
N TYR A 64 -11.67 1.95 1.80
CA TYR A 64 -12.24 3.17 1.24
C TYR A 64 -13.52 3.55 1.97
N ASP A 65 -13.76 4.86 2.11
CA ASP A 65 -15.08 5.37 2.44
C ASP A 65 -16.03 5.37 1.22
N GLU A 66 -17.28 5.79 1.45
CA GLU A 66 -18.31 5.86 0.40
C GLU A 66 -17.93 6.87 -0.70
N ALA A 67 -17.29 7.98 -0.34
CA ALA A 67 -16.80 9.00 -1.28
C ALA A 67 -15.59 8.51 -2.11
N GLY A 68 -14.92 7.44 -1.69
CA GLY A 68 -13.76 6.86 -2.36
C GLY A 68 -12.42 7.35 -1.87
N ASN A 69 -12.37 8.01 -0.72
CA ASN A 69 -11.13 8.33 -0.04
C ASN A 69 -10.54 7.05 0.58
N ILE A 70 -9.22 6.85 0.49
CA ILE A 70 -8.55 5.74 1.17
C ILE A 70 -8.53 6.04 2.66
N THR A 71 -9.16 5.22 3.49
CA THR A 71 -9.20 5.39 4.95
C THR A 71 -8.11 4.60 5.66
N GLY A 72 -7.67 3.50 5.05
CA GLY A 72 -6.69 2.59 5.61
C GLY A 72 -5.87 1.90 4.53
N MET A 73 -4.60 1.68 4.82
CA MET A 73 -3.69 0.88 4.02
C MET A 73 -2.91 -0.05 4.93
N THR A 74 -2.94 -1.34 4.63
CA THR A 74 -2.17 -2.36 5.36
C THR A 74 -1.20 -3.02 4.40
N HIS A 75 0.08 -2.94 4.71
CA HIS A 75 1.16 -3.58 3.96
C HIS A 75 1.73 -4.73 4.80
N THR A 76 1.66 -5.94 4.26
CA THR A 76 2.09 -7.16 4.94
C THR A 76 3.24 -7.82 4.19
N THR A 77 4.35 -8.01 4.90
CA THR A 77 5.57 -8.72 4.46
C THR A 77 6.15 -9.53 5.60
N ASP A 78 7.06 -10.45 5.27
CA ASP A 78 7.70 -11.32 6.25
C ASP A 78 8.61 -10.59 7.25
N SER A 79 9.03 -9.35 6.96
CA SER A 79 9.99 -8.63 7.81
C SER A 79 9.61 -7.20 8.16
N ASN A 80 8.74 -6.54 7.41
CA ASN A 80 8.53 -5.11 7.53
C ASN A 80 7.07 -4.70 7.23
N SER A 81 6.16 -5.30 7.99
CA SER A 81 4.74 -5.00 7.90
C SER A 81 4.41 -3.68 8.59
N TRP A 82 3.51 -2.89 7.99
CA TRP A 82 3.05 -1.61 8.54
C TRP A 82 1.61 -1.33 8.11
N SER A 83 0.98 -0.41 8.84
CA SER A 83 -0.34 0.12 8.51
C SER A 83 -0.31 1.65 8.53
N ARG A 84 -1.13 2.26 7.68
CA ARG A 84 -1.35 3.70 7.62
C ARG A 84 -2.84 4.01 7.64
N ALA A 85 -3.25 4.85 8.58
CA ALA A 85 -4.57 5.44 8.64
C ALA A 85 -4.56 6.85 8.02
N TYR A 86 -5.69 7.27 7.47
CA TYR A 86 -5.86 8.55 6.80
C TYR A 86 -6.98 9.36 7.45
N GLN A 87 -6.67 10.58 7.88
CA GLN A 87 -7.64 11.50 8.46
C GLN A 87 -8.13 12.48 7.41
N TYR A 88 -9.42 12.44 7.07
CA TYR A 88 -10.05 13.44 6.21
C TYR A 88 -10.86 14.46 7.01
N SER A 89 -11.07 15.62 6.40
CA SER A 89 -12.01 16.63 6.86
C SER A 89 -13.43 16.05 6.92
N THR A 90 -14.20 16.42 7.95
CA THR A 90 -15.60 16.00 8.09
C THR A 90 -16.55 16.68 7.12
N THR A 91 -16.09 17.72 6.41
CA THR A 91 -16.91 18.54 5.51
C THR A 91 -16.41 18.56 4.07
N SER A 92 -15.30 17.86 3.76
CA SER A 92 -14.71 17.83 2.42
C SER A 92 -13.79 16.61 2.24
N ASN A 93 -13.36 16.35 1.00
CA ASN A 93 -12.37 15.29 0.70
C ASN A 93 -10.91 15.73 0.96
N LYS A 94 -10.70 16.74 1.82
CA LYS A 94 -9.36 17.20 2.16
C LYS A 94 -8.70 16.25 3.15
N LEU A 95 -7.54 15.70 2.79
CA LEU A 95 -6.69 14.93 3.69
C LEU A 95 -6.01 15.88 4.70
N LEU A 96 -6.22 15.64 6.00
CA LEU A 96 -5.68 16.41 7.11
C LEU A 96 -4.44 15.78 7.73
N GLY A 97 -4.32 14.45 7.65
CA GLY A 97 -3.15 13.77 8.19
C GLY A 97 -3.11 12.28 7.89
N THR A 98 -1.95 11.68 8.15
CA THR A 98 -1.73 10.23 8.09
C THR A 98 -1.01 9.75 9.34
N SER A 99 -1.26 8.50 9.72
CA SER A 99 -0.54 7.85 10.82
C SER A 99 0.86 7.42 10.38
N ALA A 100 1.81 7.45 11.30
CA ALA A 100 3.10 6.78 11.15
C ALA A 100 2.98 5.28 11.46
N PRO A 101 3.90 4.43 10.96
CA PRO A 101 4.00 3.05 11.40
C PRO A 101 4.15 2.99 12.93
N GLY A 102 3.25 2.26 13.60
CA GLY A 102 3.25 2.11 15.06
C GLY A 102 2.45 3.18 15.83
N ASP A 103 1.86 4.16 15.15
CA ASP A 103 0.94 5.10 15.79
C ASP A 103 -0.25 4.33 16.42
N PRO A 104 -0.69 4.70 17.64
CA PRO A 104 -1.94 4.17 18.19
C PRO A 104 -3.15 4.56 17.33
N PRO A 105 -4.23 3.78 17.33
CA PRO A 105 -5.45 4.13 16.60
C PRO A 105 -5.94 5.55 16.89
N GLY A 106 -6.22 6.32 15.85
CA GLY A 106 -6.66 7.72 15.95
C GLY A 106 -5.53 8.75 16.11
N THR A 107 -4.27 8.32 16.14
CA THR A 107 -3.10 9.22 16.12
C THR A 107 -2.63 9.45 14.68
N TYR A 108 -2.35 10.70 14.34
CA TYR A 108 -1.89 11.11 13.02
C TYR A 108 -0.62 11.96 13.15
N SER A 109 0.54 11.29 13.18
CA SER A 109 1.84 11.94 13.36
C SER A 109 2.24 12.86 12.20
N TYR A 110 1.70 12.66 10.99
CA TYR A 110 1.94 13.52 9.84
C TYR A 110 0.69 14.34 9.51
N THR A 111 0.75 15.65 9.65
CA THR A 111 -0.40 16.56 9.43
C THR A 111 -0.15 17.52 8.27
N TYR A 112 -1.24 17.94 7.62
CA TYR A 112 -1.23 18.79 6.44
C TYR A 112 -2.19 19.97 6.61
N THR A 113 -1.72 21.17 6.27
CA THR A 113 -2.46 22.44 6.37
C THR A 113 -3.00 22.88 5.03
#